data_AF-A0A6B2DHL5-F1
#
_entry.id   AF-A0A6B2DHL5-F1
#
_cell.length_a   1.000
_cell.length_b   1.000
_cell.length_c   1.000
_cell.angle_alpha   90.00
_cell.angle_beta   90.00
_cell.angle_gamma   90.00
#
_symmetry.space_group_name_H-M   'P 1'
#
loop_
_entity.id
_entity.type
_entity.pdbx_description
1 polymer ?
#
loop_
_entity_poly.entity_id
_entity_poly.type
_entity_poly.pdbx_seq_one_letter_code
_entity_poly.pdbx_strand_id
1 'polypeptide(L)'
;MATTATSAPSLPLPDGRALAALVPGELSVLVHDRDTGRDVVSYRPDATYTSASLVKLLIALEALRRGEAPDDVVELLSRSDDEVASRLWTKLGGPSIVTRWAARAGLTATRPPADPLHWGSTLVTAADVARIYAYLLDEAPEGTRQVVLGALGGATRRAADGFDQFFGIPAAVSADWAVKQGWSCCDPGRNLHTSGLVGARYVVVVLTAQPAATGWATATQRVTAVVKALSGPLGWS
;
A
#
# COMPACT_ATOMS: atom_id res chain seq x y z
N MET A 1 -36.49 31.30 3.25
CA MET A 1 -35.96 30.89 1.94
C MET A 1 -34.74 30.04 2.21
N ALA A 2 -34.80 28.74 1.88
CA ALA A 2 -33.65 27.85 2.03
C ALA A 2 -32.76 28.01 0.80
N THR A 3 -31.57 28.58 1.00
CA THR A 3 -30.51 28.60 -0.02
C THR A 3 -30.01 27.17 -0.21
N THR A 4 -30.47 26.52 -1.28
CA THR A 4 -29.83 25.34 -1.84
C THR A 4 -28.45 25.74 -2.31
N ALA A 5 -27.41 25.43 -1.52
CA ALA A 5 -26.04 25.51 -1.96
C ALA A 5 -25.87 24.52 -3.12
N THR A 6 -25.72 25.04 -4.34
CA THR A 6 -25.33 24.26 -5.50
C THR A 6 -23.92 23.74 -5.24
N SER A 7 -23.80 22.47 -4.86
CA SER A 7 -22.51 21.78 -4.82
C SER A 7 -21.88 21.87 -6.21
N ALA A 8 -20.64 22.35 -6.30
CA ALA A 8 -19.88 22.32 -7.55
C ALA A 8 -19.90 20.88 -8.11
N PRO A 9 -19.98 20.69 -9.45
CA PRO A 9 -19.92 19.36 -10.03
C PRO A 9 -18.58 18.72 -9.64
N SER A 10 -18.63 17.57 -8.96
CA SER A 10 -17.46 16.74 -8.70
C SER A 10 -16.79 16.38 -10.02
N LEU A 11 -15.48 16.59 -10.14
CA LEU A 11 -14.74 16.15 -11.31
C LEU A 11 -14.96 14.64 -11.53
N PRO A 12 -15.15 14.17 -12.77
CA PRO A 12 -15.31 12.75 -13.02
C PRO A 12 -14.05 11.99 -12.63
N LEU A 13 -14.21 10.80 -12.06
CA LEU A 13 -13.08 9.91 -11.78
C LEU A 13 -12.44 9.45 -13.10
N PRO A 14 -11.10 9.43 -13.20
CA PRO A 14 -10.43 8.88 -14.35
C PRO A 14 -10.73 7.38 -14.46
N ASP A 15 -10.98 6.89 -15.67
CA ASP A 15 -11.06 5.45 -15.88
C ASP A 15 -9.67 4.80 -15.74
N GLY A 16 -9.67 3.47 -15.58
CA GLY A 16 -8.43 2.72 -15.37
C GLY A 16 -7.46 2.76 -16.56
N ARG A 17 -7.95 2.96 -17.80
CA ARG A 17 -7.09 3.05 -18.99
C ARG A 17 -6.37 4.39 -19.05
N ALA A 18 -7.05 5.48 -18.67
CA ALA A 18 -6.45 6.80 -18.53
C ALA A 18 -5.35 6.80 -17.47
N LEU A 19 -5.57 6.11 -16.34
CA LEU A 19 -4.54 5.92 -15.32
C LEU A 19 -3.36 5.07 -15.84
N ALA A 20 -3.63 3.98 -16.56
CA ALA A 20 -2.60 3.11 -17.13
C ALA A 20 -1.68 3.83 -18.11
N ALA A 21 -2.20 4.81 -18.86
CA ALA A 21 -1.40 5.61 -19.79
C ALA A 21 -0.29 6.45 -19.08
N LEU A 22 -0.42 6.70 -17.78
CA LEU A 22 0.58 7.42 -16.98
C LEU A 22 1.80 6.54 -16.63
N VAL A 23 1.67 5.22 -16.72
CA VAL A 23 2.67 4.25 -16.27
C VAL A 23 2.95 3.24 -17.38
N PRO A 24 3.96 3.47 -18.23
CA PRO A 24 4.46 2.41 -19.11
C PRO A 24 4.84 1.17 -18.28
N GLY A 25 4.39 -0.01 -18.71
CA GLY A 25 4.49 -1.25 -17.95
C GLY A 25 3.12 -1.71 -17.44
N GLU A 26 3.10 -2.27 -16.24
CA GLU A 26 1.87 -2.72 -15.59
C GLU A 26 1.41 -1.77 -14.49
N LEU A 27 0.09 -1.61 -14.38
CA LEU A 27 -0.58 -0.83 -13.35
C LEU A 27 -1.79 -1.60 -12.82
N SER A 28 -1.97 -1.56 -11.50
CA SER A 28 -3.24 -1.85 -10.85
C SER A 28 -3.59 -0.74 -9.87
N VAL A 29 -4.87 -0.37 -9.84
CA VAL A 29 -5.39 0.69 -8.95
C VAL A 29 -6.66 0.19 -8.30
N LEU A 30 -6.75 0.37 -6.99
CA LEU A 30 -7.97 0.17 -6.23
C LEU A 30 -8.15 1.34 -5.26
N VAL A 31 -9.33 1.95 -5.26
CA VAL A 31 -9.74 2.93 -4.27
C VAL A 31 -11.07 2.46 -3.67
N HIS A 32 -11.02 2.05 -2.41
CA HIS A 32 -12.18 1.64 -1.65
C HIS A 32 -12.65 2.80 -0.76
N ASP A 33 -13.90 3.20 -0.91
CA ASP A 33 -14.56 4.20 -0.07
C ASP A 33 -15.24 3.50 1.11
N ARG A 34 -14.67 3.65 2.31
CA ARG A 34 -15.16 2.97 3.51
C ARG A 34 -16.52 3.50 3.99
N ASP A 35 -16.86 4.74 3.68
CA ASP A 35 -18.14 5.32 4.11
C ASP A 35 -19.30 4.69 3.33
N THR A 36 -19.07 4.34 2.07
CA THR A 36 -20.09 3.75 1.19
C THR A 36 -19.93 2.24 1.04
N GLY A 37 -18.80 1.67 1.46
CA GLY A 37 -18.45 0.26 1.28
C GLY A 37 -18.21 -0.13 -0.19
N ARG A 38 -17.88 0.83 -1.06
CA ARG A 38 -17.76 0.63 -2.50
C ARG A 38 -16.37 0.91 -3.02
N ASP A 39 -15.94 0.12 -4.00
CA ASP A 39 -14.78 0.43 -4.81
C ASP A 39 -15.17 1.52 -5.82
N VAL A 40 -14.67 2.74 -5.61
CA VAL A 40 -14.95 3.90 -6.48
C VAL A 40 -14.00 3.97 -7.67
N VAL A 41 -12.82 3.34 -7.55
CA VAL A 41 -11.90 3.09 -8.67
C VAL A 41 -11.40 1.66 -8.57
N SER A 42 -11.47 0.92 -9.68
CA SER A 42 -10.96 -0.45 -9.77
C SER A 42 -10.40 -0.71 -11.17
N TYR A 43 -9.10 -0.97 -11.24
CA TYR A 43 -8.39 -1.29 -12.47
C TYR A 43 -7.41 -2.44 -12.21
N ARG A 44 -7.67 -3.57 -12.87
CA ARG A 44 -6.90 -4.83 -12.71
C ARG A 44 -6.68 -5.22 -11.23
N PRO A 45 -7.71 -5.18 -10.37
CA PRO A 45 -7.51 -5.33 -8.92
C PRO A 45 -6.92 -6.70 -8.53
N ASP A 46 -7.11 -7.72 -9.38
CA ASP A 46 -6.66 -9.10 -9.18
C ASP A 46 -5.34 -9.44 -9.90
N ALA A 47 -4.69 -8.47 -10.57
CA ALA A 47 -3.39 -8.69 -11.16
C ALA A 47 -2.31 -8.82 -10.06
N THR A 48 -1.38 -9.75 -10.28
CA THR A 48 -0.38 -10.15 -9.28
C THR A 48 0.94 -9.40 -9.46
N TYR A 49 1.51 -8.95 -8.34
CA TYR A 49 2.80 -8.27 -8.27
C TYR A 49 3.65 -8.86 -7.14
N THR A 50 4.97 -8.77 -7.25
CA THR A 50 5.85 -8.92 -6.08
C THR A 50 5.64 -7.74 -5.14
N SER A 51 5.36 -7.99 -3.87
CA SER A 51 4.93 -6.97 -2.90
C SER A 51 5.97 -5.91 -2.55
N ALA A 52 7.26 -6.19 -2.78
CA ALA A 52 8.35 -5.44 -2.18
C ALA A 52 8.09 -5.21 -0.67
N SER A 53 8.18 -3.98 -0.17
CA SER A 53 7.94 -3.67 1.24
C SER A 53 6.47 -3.72 1.69
N LEU A 54 5.49 -4.01 0.82
CA LEU A 54 4.09 -4.12 1.27
C LEU A 54 3.85 -5.36 2.16
N VAL A 55 4.59 -6.45 1.99
CA VAL A 55 4.48 -7.62 2.88
C VAL A 55 4.81 -7.30 4.34
N LYS A 56 5.55 -6.21 4.60
CA LYS A 56 5.85 -5.76 5.97
C LYS A 56 4.58 -5.48 6.79
N LEU A 57 3.44 -5.19 6.14
CA LEU A 57 2.13 -5.14 6.81
C LEU A 57 1.76 -6.47 7.47
N LEU A 58 1.95 -7.60 6.77
CA LEU A 58 1.69 -8.93 7.32
C LEU A 58 2.70 -9.33 8.39
N ILE A 59 3.97 -8.94 8.21
CA ILE A 59 5.03 -9.14 9.21
C ILE A 59 4.70 -8.39 10.49
N ALA A 60 4.30 -7.11 10.40
CA ALA A 60 3.89 -6.28 11.52
C ALA A 60 2.70 -6.90 12.29
N LEU A 61 1.67 -7.32 11.57
CA LEU A 61 0.50 -7.96 12.18
C LEU A 61 0.85 -9.27 12.88
N GLU A 62 1.73 -10.10 12.30
CA GLU A 62 2.22 -11.31 12.98
C GLU A 62 3.10 -10.98 14.18
N ALA A 63 3.98 -9.98 14.08
CA ALA A 63 4.88 -9.57 15.16
C ALA A 63 4.09 -9.14 16.40
N LEU A 64 3.09 -8.27 16.24
CA LEU A 64 2.24 -7.84 17.35
C LEU A 64 1.44 -8.99 17.94
N ARG A 65 0.90 -9.89 17.10
CA ARG A 65 0.18 -11.08 17.56
C ARG A 65 1.08 -12.06 18.34
N ARG A 66 2.38 -12.04 18.09
CA ARG A 66 3.39 -12.87 18.76
C ARG A 66 4.03 -12.20 19.97
N GLY A 67 3.63 -10.97 20.30
CA GLY A 67 4.12 -10.23 21.45
C GLY A 67 5.49 -9.59 21.22
N GLU A 68 5.89 -9.34 19.97
CA GLU A 68 7.08 -8.52 19.68
C GLU A 68 6.85 -7.08 20.13
N ALA A 69 7.95 -6.37 20.40
CA ALA A 69 7.90 -4.99 20.86
C ALA A 69 7.23 -4.08 19.82
N PRO A 70 6.32 -3.17 20.22
CA PRO A 70 5.75 -2.18 19.31
C PRO A 70 6.80 -1.33 18.59
N ASP A 71 7.91 -1.02 19.24
CA ASP A 71 9.01 -0.23 18.66
C ASP A 71 9.64 -0.92 17.43
N ASP A 72 9.76 -2.25 17.43
CA ASP A 72 10.21 -3.01 16.26
C ASP A 72 9.23 -2.81 15.09
N VAL A 73 7.93 -2.76 15.36
CA VAL A 73 6.91 -2.57 14.33
C VAL A 73 6.87 -1.14 13.81
N VAL A 74 7.11 -0.17 14.68
CA VAL A 74 7.28 1.23 14.28
C VAL A 74 8.48 1.38 13.35
N GLU A 75 9.65 0.83 13.71
CA GLU A 75 10.84 0.87 12.85
C GLU A 75 10.60 0.15 11.51
N LEU A 76 10.01 -1.05 11.56
CA LEU A 76 9.66 -1.85 10.39
C LEU A 76 8.80 -1.09 9.38
N LEU A 77 7.78 -0.36 9.85
CA LEU A 77 6.79 0.27 9.00
C LEU A 77 7.17 1.70 8.62
N SER A 78 7.52 2.54 9.59
CA SER A 78 7.76 3.98 9.38
C SER A 78 9.02 4.22 8.55
N ARG A 79 10.08 3.46 8.81
CA ARG A 79 11.37 3.54 8.10
C ARG A 79 11.53 2.47 7.04
N SER A 80 10.51 1.63 6.85
CA SER A 80 10.54 0.51 5.91
C SER A 80 11.79 -0.37 6.07
N ASP A 81 12.23 -0.60 7.31
CA ASP A 81 13.52 -1.21 7.62
C ASP A 81 13.60 -2.70 7.21
N ASP A 82 14.59 -3.03 6.38
CA ASP A 82 14.80 -4.38 5.83
C ASP A 82 15.49 -5.34 6.80
N GLU A 83 16.30 -4.83 7.73
CA GLU A 83 16.97 -5.63 8.75
C GLU A 83 15.94 -6.10 9.79
N VAL A 84 15.06 -5.20 10.23
CA VAL A 84 13.94 -5.54 11.09
C VAL A 84 13.00 -6.51 10.39
N ALA A 85 12.68 -6.28 9.11
CA ALA A 85 11.84 -7.20 8.35
C ALA A 85 12.45 -8.59 8.24
N SER A 86 13.74 -8.70 7.91
CA SER A 86 14.41 -9.98 7.71
C SER A 86 14.54 -10.75 9.03
N ARG A 87 14.83 -10.05 10.13
CA ARG A 87 14.85 -10.63 11.49
C ARG A 87 13.47 -11.16 11.87
N LEU A 88 12.42 -10.35 11.76
CA LEU A 88 11.07 -10.74 12.14
C LEU A 88 10.52 -11.84 11.22
N TRP A 89 10.77 -11.76 9.91
CA TRP A 89 10.41 -12.81 8.95
C TRP A 89 11.01 -14.16 9.36
N THR A 90 12.32 -14.21 9.58
CA THR A 90 13.02 -15.43 9.98
C THR A 90 12.51 -15.95 11.32
N LYS A 91 12.38 -15.07 12.32
CA LYS A 91 11.93 -15.42 13.68
C LYS A 91 10.49 -15.96 13.71
N LEU A 92 9.59 -15.39 12.92
CA LEU A 92 8.14 -15.62 13.03
C LEU A 92 7.59 -16.66 12.03
N GLY A 93 8.47 -17.37 11.33
CA GLY A 93 8.12 -18.54 10.50
C GLY A 93 8.06 -18.27 9.00
N GLY A 94 8.69 -17.19 8.54
CA GLY A 94 8.94 -16.89 7.13
C GLY A 94 7.69 -16.95 6.26
N PRO A 95 7.71 -17.73 5.15
CA PRO A 95 6.55 -17.91 4.26
C PRO A 95 5.22 -18.25 4.96
N SER A 96 5.27 -18.92 6.11
CA SER A 96 4.06 -19.29 6.84
C SER A 96 3.30 -18.08 7.39
N ILE A 97 3.96 -16.92 7.54
CA ILE A 97 3.31 -15.65 7.87
C ILE A 97 2.27 -15.32 6.80
N VAL A 98 2.66 -15.42 5.53
CA VAL A 98 1.80 -15.13 4.38
C VAL A 98 0.63 -16.08 4.32
N THR A 99 0.86 -17.39 4.42
CA THR A 99 -0.22 -18.40 4.38
C THR A 99 -1.24 -18.21 5.51
N ARG A 100 -0.78 -17.92 6.73
CA ARG A 100 -1.67 -17.68 7.88
C ARG A 100 -2.53 -16.42 7.68
N TRP A 101 -1.92 -15.34 7.23
CA TRP A 101 -2.64 -14.08 7.00
C TRP A 101 -3.55 -14.13 5.78
N ALA A 102 -3.16 -14.87 4.74
CA ALA A 102 -4.04 -15.12 3.61
C ALA A 102 -5.33 -15.83 4.03
N ALA A 103 -5.22 -16.87 4.86
CA ALA A 103 -6.40 -17.54 5.42
C ALA A 103 -7.19 -16.62 6.37
N ARG A 104 -6.51 -15.89 7.27
CA ARG A 104 -7.17 -15.06 8.29
C ARG A 104 -7.90 -13.84 7.73
N ALA A 105 -7.28 -13.11 6.80
CA ALA A 105 -7.82 -11.88 6.23
C ALA A 105 -8.51 -12.10 4.86
N GLY A 106 -8.73 -13.35 4.46
CA GLY A 106 -9.39 -13.68 3.19
C GLY A 106 -8.62 -13.22 1.95
N LEU A 107 -7.28 -13.27 1.97
CA LEU A 107 -6.43 -12.87 0.85
C LEU A 107 -6.36 -14.02 -0.17
N THR A 108 -7.19 -13.95 -1.21
CA THR A 108 -7.42 -15.08 -2.11
C THR A 108 -6.30 -15.32 -3.09
N ALA A 109 -5.50 -14.31 -3.42
CA ALA A 109 -4.43 -14.35 -4.42
C ALA A 109 -3.03 -14.14 -3.84
N THR A 110 -2.93 -13.70 -2.59
CA THR A 110 -1.65 -13.49 -1.90
C THR A 110 -0.95 -14.83 -1.65
N ARG A 111 0.30 -14.95 -2.06
CA ARG A 111 1.09 -16.19 -1.97
C ARG A 111 2.50 -15.92 -1.46
N PRO A 112 3.08 -16.85 -0.67
CA PRO A 112 4.47 -16.73 -0.23
C PRO A 112 5.44 -16.64 -1.43
N PRO A 113 6.65 -16.09 -1.23
CA PRO A 113 7.66 -16.06 -2.26
C PRO A 113 8.14 -17.48 -2.59
N ALA A 114 8.61 -17.68 -3.84
CA ALA A 114 9.20 -18.95 -4.26
C ALA A 114 10.51 -19.25 -3.51
N ASP A 115 11.36 -18.23 -3.33
CA ASP A 115 12.50 -18.30 -2.42
C ASP A 115 12.06 -17.85 -1.02
N PRO A 116 12.12 -18.74 -0.01
CA PRO A 116 11.66 -18.42 1.35
C PRO A 116 12.47 -17.32 2.04
N LEU A 117 13.67 -16.99 1.55
CA LEU A 117 14.51 -15.92 2.10
C LEU A 117 14.14 -14.54 1.56
N HIS A 118 13.39 -14.48 0.45
CA HIS A 118 13.06 -13.22 -0.24
C HIS A 118 11.64 -12.79 0.06
N TRP A 119 11.38 -12.32 1.29
CA TRP A 119 10.06 -11.86 1.73
C TRP A 119 9.42 -10.86 0.76
N GLY A 120 10.21 -9.96 0.14
CA GLY A 120 9.71 -8.95 -0.79
C GLY A 120 9.09 -9.52 -2.07
N SER A 121 9.45 -10.76 -2.43
CA SER A 121 8.89 -11.48 -3.57
C SER A 121 7.54 -12.15 -3.27
N THR A 122 6.97 -11.92 -2.07
CA THR A 122 5.58 -12.30 -1.75
C THR A 122 4.65 -11.75 -2.83
N LEU A 123 3.80 -12.60 -3.39
CA LEU A 123 2.85 -12.20 -4.41
C LEU A 123 1.63 -11.56 -3.76
N VAL A 124 1.19 -10.41 -4.27
CA VAL A 124 0.02 -9.66 -3.81
C VAL A 124 -0.79 -9.14 -4.98
N THR A 125 -2.05 -8.79 -4.73
CA THR A 125 -2.93 -8.05 -5.66
C THR A 125 -3.42 -6.77 -4.99
N ALA A 126 -3.96 -5.82 -5.75
CA ALA A 126 -4.50 -4.59 -5.17
C ALA A 126 -5.72 -4.89 -4.27
N ALA A 127 -6.56 -5.84 -4.67
CA ALA A 127 -7.70 -6.32 -3.87
C ALA A 127 -7.25 -6.90 -2.52
N ASP A 128 -6.22 -7.75 -2.51
CA ASP A 128 -5.75 -8.35 -1.27
C ASP A 128 -5.05 -7.34 -0.37
N VAL A 129 -4.27 -6.40 -0.91
CA VAL A 129 -3.70 -5.31 -0.10
C VAL A 129 -4.80 -4.48 0.54
N ALA A 130 -5.89 -4.16 -0.17
CA ALA A 130 -7.03 -3.48 0.44
C ALA A 130 -7.71 -4.31 1.54
N ARG A 131 -7.81 -5.64 1.39
CA ARG A 131 -8.30 -6.54 2.46
C ARG A 131 -7.40 -6.54 3.70
N ILE A 132 -6.08 -6.36 3.55
CA ILE A 132 -5.18 -6.18 4.70
C ILE A 132 -5.58 -4.93 5.49
N TYR A 133 -5.86 -3.81 4.80
CA TYR A 133 -6.35 -2.59 5.45
C TYR A 133 -7.74 -2.76 6.06
N ALA A 134 -8.65 -3.48 5.40
CA ALA A 134 -9.97 -3.79 5.96
C ALA A 134 -9.85 -4.58 7.27
N TYR A 135 -9.07 -5.67 7.28
CA TYR A 135 -8.79 -6.42 8.51
C TYR A 135 -8.19 -5.52 9.61
N LEU A 136 -7.19 -4.69 9.26
CA LEU A 136 -6.57 -3.78 10.22
C LEU A 136 -7.58 -2.82 10.85
N LEU A 137 -8.49 -2.27 10.04
CA LEU A 137 -9.45 -1.26 10.46
C LEU A 137 -10.65 -1.84 11.20
N ASP A 138 -11.11 -3.01 10.81
CA ASP A 138 -12.41 -3.52 11.23
C ASP A 138 -12.30 -4.69 12.21
N GLU A 139 -11.21 -5.48 12.15
CA GLU A 139 -11.08 -6.73 12.91
C GLU A 139 -9.88 -6.78 13.88
N ALA A 140 -8.78 -6.07 13.57
CA ALA A 140 -7.58 -6.12 14.41
C ALA A 140 -7.86 -5.58 15.83
N PRO A 141 -7.23 -6.15 16.88
CA PRO A 141 -7.30 -5.59 18.23
C PRO A 141 -6.91 -4.12 18.24
N GLU A 142 -7.58 -3.31 19.08
CA GLU A 142 -7.38 -1.85 19.10
C GLU A 142 -5.90 -1.46 19.27
N GLY A 143 -5.17 -2.08 20.20
CA GLY A 143 -3.75 -1.82 20.40
C GLY A 143 -2.90 -2.16 19.17
N THR A 144 -3.22 -3.25 18.46
CA THR A 144 -2.56 -3.59 17.18
C THR A 144 -2.85 -2.53 16.12
N ARG A 145 -4.11 -2.11 16.01
CA ARG A 145 -4.54 -1.08 15.05
C ARG A 145 -3.83 0.25 15.31
N GLN A 146 -3.76 0.69 16.56
CA GLN A 146 -3.11 1.94 16.95
C GLN A 146 -1.62 1.95 16.61
N VAL A 147 -0.88 0.88 16.93
CA VAL A 147 0.56 0.78 16.63
C VAL A 147 0.81 0.82 15.12
N VAL A 148 0.08 0.01 14.35
CA VAL A 148 0.27 -0.07 12.89
C VAL A 148 -0.12 1.26 12.22
N LEU A 149 -1.30 1.82 12.52
CA LEU A 149 -1.72 3.09 11.90
C LEU A 149 -0.84 4.26 12.32
N GLY A 150 -0.37 4.30 13.58
CA GLY A 150 0.57 5.29 14.05
C GLY A 150 1.90 5.23 13.29
N ALA A 151 2.44 4.03 13.07
CA ALA A 151 3.66 3.85 12.28
C ALA A 151 3.47 4.24 10.81
N LEU A 152 2.35 3.84 10.19
CA LEU A 152 2.04 4.18 8.80
C LEU A 152 1.80 5.69 8.59
N GLY A 153 1.18 6.38 9.55
CA GLY A 153 1.04 7.85 9.55
C GLY A 153 2.34 8.58 9.88
N GLY A 154 3.24 7.93 10.62
CA GLY A 154 4.57 8.41 10.96
C GLY A 154 5.67 8.02 9.95
N ALA A 155 5.32 7.66 8.71
CA ALA A 155 6.30 7.26 7.71
C ALA A 155 7.36 8.36 7.50
N THR A 156 8.64 7.99 7.58
CA THR A 156 9.74 8.94 7.40
C THR A 156 9.97 9.21 5.93
N ARG A 157 10.42 10.43 5.58
CA ARG A 157 10.71 10.73 4.17
C ARG A 157 11.79 9.82 3.56
N ARG A 158 12.88 9.61 4.29
CA ARG A 158 13.91 8.64 3.92
C ARG A 158 13.69 7.34 4.68
N ALA A 159 13.63 6.24 3.95
CA ALA A 159 13.63 4.90 4.52
C ALA A 159 15.02 4.56 5.10
N ALA A 160 15.13 3.43 5.81
CA ALA A 160 16.37 2.97 6.43
C ALA A 160 17.49 2.73 5.40
N ASP A 161 17.13 2.32 4.18
CA ASP A 161 18.04 2.15 3.04
C ASP A 161 18.43 3.49 2.35
N GLY A 162 17.88 4.61 2.81
CA GLY A 162 18.11 5.95 2.27
C GLY A 162 17.19 6.35 1.11
N PHE A 163 16.29 5.48 0.65
CA PHE A 163 15.36 5.79 -0.44
C PHE A 163 14.33 6.87 -0.03
N ASP A 164 14.02 7.81 -0.92
CA ASP A 164 12.94 8.79 -0.70
C ASP A 164 11.60 8.08 -0.93
N GLN A 165 10.95 7.64 0.16
CA GLN A 165 9.68 6.93 0.12
C GLN A 165 8.48 7.89 0.03
N PHE A 166 8.68 9.20 -0.06
CA PHE A 166 7.59 10.15 -0.30
C PHE A 166 7.28 10.24 -1.80
N PHE A 167 6.68 9.18 -2.32
CA PHE A 167 6.09 9.11 -3.66
C PHE A 167 4.69 8.50 -3.60
N GLY A 168 3.87 8.73 -4.63
CA GLY A 168 2.48 8.27 -4.61
C GLY A 168 1.66 9.10 -3.63
N ILE A 169 0.93 8.44 -2.72
CA ILE A 169 0.04 9.08 -1.73
C ILE A 169 0.71 10.26 -1.00
N PRO A 170 1.81 10.08 -0.25
CA PRO A 170 2.41 11.15 0.56
C PRO A 170 2.94 12.35 -0.26
N ALA A 171 3.09 12.21 -1.58
CA ALA A 171 3.54 13.29 -2.48
C ALA A 171 2.41 13.89 -3.35
N ALA A 172 1.20 13.35 -3.26
CA ALA A 172 0.09 13.69 -4.14
C ALA A 172 -1.14 14.28 -3.44
N VAL A 173 -1.26 14.10 -2.12
CA VAL A 173 -2.43 14.52 -1.34
C VAL A 173 -2.03 15.48 -0.21
N SER A 174 -2.96 16.35 0.19
CA SER A 174 -2.83 17.24 1.36
C SER A 174 -3.59 16.69 2.57
N ALA A 175 -4.59 15.84 2.33
CA ALA A 175 -5.32 15.14 3.39
C ALA A 175 -4.40 14.24 4.23
N ASP A 176 -4.78 14.02 5.49
CA ASP A 176 -4.09 13.09 6.38
C ASP A 176 -4.01 11.69 5.77
N TRP A 177 -2.89 11.01 5.99
CA TRP A 177 -2.65 9.69 5.41
C TRP A 177 -1.95 8.75 6.39
N ALA A 178 -2.08 7.45 6.12
CA ALA A 178 -1.32 6.40 6.79
C ALA A 178 -0.88 5.37 5.74
N VAL A 179 0.41 5.36 5.38
CA VAL A 179 0.87 4.77 4.13
C VAL A 179 1.96 3.73 4.31
N LYS A 180 1.97 2.74 3.40
CA LYS A 180 3.12 1.87 3.16
C LYS A 180 3.50 1.92 1.68
N GLN A 181 4.77 2.23 1.44
CA GLN A 181 5.39 2.13 0.13
C GLN A 181 6.11 0.79 -0.03
N GLY A 182 6.30 0.39 -1.28
CA GLY A 182 7.19 -0.71 -1.66
C GLY A 182 7.96 -0.37 -2.93
N TRP A 183 9.24 -0.70 -2.96
CA TRP A 183 10.08 -0.59 -4.15
C TRP A 183 10.96 -1.81 -4.27
N SER A 184 11.11 -2.31 -5.48
CA SER A 184 12.09 -3.35 -5.79
C SER A 184 12.54 -3.24 -7.24
N CYS A 185 13.67 -3.85 -7.53
CA CYS A 185 14.24 -3.94 -8.86
C CYS A 185 14.97 -5.27 -8.97
N CYS A 186 15.06 -5.90 -10.14
CA CYS A 186 14.41 -5.57 -11.41
C CYS A 186 13.82 -6.83 -12.04
N ASP A 187 13.13 -7.63 -11.23
CA ASP A 187 12.48 -8.85 -11.66
C ASP A 187 11.00 -8.82 -11.21
N PRO A 188 10.02 -8.79 -12.14
CA PRO A 188 10.20 -8.69 -13.60
C PRO A 188 10.52 -7.26 -14.09
N GLY A 189 10.52 -6.25 -13.21
CA GLY A 189 10.70 -4.85 -13.58
C GLY A 189 11.01 -3.92 -12.42
N ARG A 190 10.96 -2.61 -12.68
CA ARG A 190 11.09 -1.55 -11.68
C ARG A 190 9.75 -1.42 -10.95
N ASN A 191 9.62 -2.10 -9.81
CA ASN A 191 8.38 -2.11 -9.03
C ASN A 191 8.35 -0.91 -8.07
N LEU A 192 7.28 -0.12 -8.14
CA LEU A 192 6.96 0.89 -7.12
C LEU A 192 5.48 0.80 -6.75
N HIS A 193 5.23 0.77 -5.46
CA HIS A 193 3.90 0.60 -4.89
C HIS A 193 3.66 1.69 -3.85
N THR A 194 2.44 2.23 -3.84
CA THR A 194 1.95 3.10 -2.78
C THR A 194 0.61 2.56 -2.33
N SER A 195 0.44 2.43 -1.02
CA SER A 195 -0.80 1.94 -0.42
C SER A 195 -1.05 2.62 0.90
N GLY A 196 -2.30 2.75 1.32
CA GLY A 196 -2.61 3.40 2.59
C GLY A 196 -4.01 3.95 2.71
N LEU A 197 -4.21 4.68 3.80
CA LEU A 197 -5.40 5.48 4.04
C LEU A 197 -5.20 6.90 3.55
N VAL A 198 -6.27 7.51 3.01
CA VAL A 198 -6.37 8.94 2.73
C VAL A 198 -7.63 9.49 3.38
N GLY A 199 -7.48 10.51 4.22
CA GLY A 199 -8.56 11.16 4.98
C GLY A 199 -9.31 10.21 5.92
N ALA A 200 -8.67 9.14 6.40
CA ALA A 200 -9.25 8.01 7.16
C ALA A 200 -10.43 7.26 6.48
N ARG A 201 -10.92 7.75 5.33
CA ARG A 201 -12.07 7.22 4.59
C ARG A 201 -11.66 6.29 3.47
N TYR A 202 -10.64 6.64 2.70
CA TYR A 202 -10.29 5.88 1.50
C TYR A 202 -9.14 4.93 1.77
N VAL A 203 -9.29 3.66 1.39
CA VAL A 203 -8.15 2.75 1.20
C VAL A 203 -7.71 2.88 -0.25
N VAL A 204 -6.46 3.28 -0.46
CA VAL A 204 -5.87 3.49 -1.78
C VAL A 204 -4.75 2.50 -1.98
N VAL A 205 -4.76 1.78 -3.10
CA VAL A 205 -3.69 0.86 -3.49
C VAL A 205 -3.33 1.10 -4.95
N VAL A 206 -2.07 1.40 -5.20
CA VAL A 206 -1.49 1.55 -6.55
C VAL A 206 -0.27 0.65 -6.64
N LEU A 207 -0.35 -0.37 -7.50
CA LEU A 207 0.75 -1.31 -7.77
C LEU A 207 1.26 -1.07 -9.19
N THR A 208 2.59 -0.97 -9.36
CA THR A 208 3.22 -0.78 -10.66
C THR A 208 4.41 -1.71 -10.85
N ALA A 209 4.56 -2.21 -12.08
CA ALA A 209 5.78 -2.85 -12.56
C ALA A 209 6.21 -2.14 -13.85
N GLN A 210 7.16 -1.21 -13.73
CA GLN A 210 7.63 -0.38 -14.85
C GLN A 210 8.80 -1.06 -15.58
N PRO A 211 9.10 -0.70 -16.84
CA PRO A 211 10.28 -1.21 -17.54
C PRO A 211 11.54 -1.04 -16.69
N ALA A 212 12.37 -2.08 -16.60
CA ALA A 212 13.58 -2.09 -15.75
C ALA A 212 14.54 -0.92 -16.02
N ALA A 213 14.60 -0.46 -17.28
CA ALA A 213 15.37 0.69 -17.73
C ALA A 213 14.83 2.05 -17.22
N THR A 214 13.64 2.10 -16.63
CA THR A 214 13.08 3.32 -16.03
C THR A 214 13.89 3.68 -14.78
N GLY A 215 14.45 4.91 -14.76
CA GLY A 215 15.15 5.43 -13.59
C GLY A 215 14.20 5.73 -12.43
N TRP A 216 14.70 5.64 -11.19
CA TRP A 216 13.91 5.81 -9.97
C TRP A 216 13.11 7.12 -9.93
N ALA A 217 13.72 8.25 -10.29
CA ALA A 217 13.05 9.55 -10.30
C ALA A 217 11.85 9.59 -11.26
N THR A 218 11.97 9.02 -12.45
CA THR A 218 10.85 8.92 -13.40
C THR A 218 9.78 7.97 -12.85
N ALA A 219 10.20 6.86 -12.26
CA ALA A 219 9.28 5.85 -11.76
C ALA A 219 8.42 6.37 -10.58
N THR A 220 9.02 7.10 -9.63
CA THR A 220 8.31 7.74 -8.51
C THR A 220 7.37 8.85 -9.00
N GLN A 221 7.78 9.65 -9.99
CA GLN A 221 6.93 10.68 -10.59
C GLN A 221 5.67 10.09 -11.23
N ARG A 222 5.80 8.97 -11.95
CA ARG A 222 4.68 8.28 -12.60
C ARG A 222 3.67 7.72 -11.59
N VAL A 223 4.14 7.05 -10.54
CA VAL A 223 3.26 6.58 -9.46
C VAL A 223 2.55 7.76 -8.78
N THR A 224 3.26 8.86 -8.56
CA THR A 224 2.69 10.09 -7.98
C THR A 224 1.64 10.71 -8.91
N ALA A 225 1.85 10.69 -10.23
CA ALA A 225 0.89 11.20 -11.21
C ALA A 225 -0.44 10.42 -11.18
N VAL A 226 -0.38 9.09 -11.01
CA VAL A 226 -1.59 8.25 -10.83
C VAL A 226 -2.41 8.73 -9.64
N VAL A 227 -1.77 8.96 -8.48
CA VAL A 227 -2.50 9.41 -7.28
C VAL A 227 -3.00 10.85 -7.44
N LYS A 228 -2.23 11.74 -8.09
CA LYS A 228 -2.68 13.11 -8.38
C LYS A 228 -3.92 13.15 -9.26
N ALA A 229 -4.02 12.25 -10.24
CA ALA A 229 -5.21 12.15 -11.10
C ALA A 229 -6.48 11.74 -10.33
N LEU A 230 -6.33 11.08 -9.18
CA LEU A 230 -7.42 10.71 -8.27
C LEU A 230 -7.77 11.82 -7.26
N SER A 231 -6.76 12.62 -6.87
CA SER A 231 -6.86 13.60 -5.78
C SER A 231 -7.95 14.65 -5.96
N GLY A 232 -8.03 15.28 -7.15
CA GLY A 232 -9.04 16.30 -7.44
C GLY A 232 -10.49 15.77 -7.38
N PRO A 233 -10.84 14.71 -8.15
CA PRO A 233 -12.16 14.09 -8.11
C PRO A 233 -12.61 13.60 -6.73
N LEU A 234 -11.67 13.17 -5.88
CA LEU A 234 -11.94 12.61 -4.55
C LEU A 234 -11.75 13.61 -3.40
N GLY A 235 -11.39 14.86 -3.70
CA GLY A 235 -11.24 15.92 -2.70
C GLY A 235 -10.11 15.69 -1.71
N TRP A 236 -8.98 15.14 -2.16
CA TRP A 236 -7.80 14.89 -1.31
C TRP A 236 -6.79 16.06 -1.28
N SER A 237 -7.10 17.15 -1.98
CA SER A 237 -6.27 18.35 -2.17
C SER A 237 -6.73 19.54 -1.34
#